data_AF-A0A544SV99-F1
#
_entry.id   AF-A0A544SV99-F1
#
_cell.length_a   1.000
_cell.length_b   1.000
_cell.length_c   1.000
_cell.angle_alpha   90.00
_cell.angle_beta   90.00
_cell.angle_gamma   90.00
#
_symmetry.space_group_name_H-M   'P 1'
#
loop_
_entity.id
_entity.type
_entity.pdbx_description
1 polymer ?
#
loop_
_entity_poly.entity_id
_entity_poly.type
_entity_poly.pdbx_seq_one_letter_code
_entity_poly.pdbx_strand_id
1 'polypeptide(L)'
;MKIVPLFLGIATGVLAGATTVLLSTPKSGSEVRVSLKSTSTDFRDKLSDIKLQLQDVKNSIRTLTKESKEVIPEAIEEIKADVEQWKSETAPLQTKLQDEISAIQSAIEEMEKALPKKKEAAVN
;
A
#
# COMPACT_ATOMS: atom_id res chain seq x y z
N MET A 1 13.15 22.51 18.11
CA MET A 1 11.84 22.92 17.55
C MET A 1 10.75 22.11 18.24
N LYS A 2 9.62 22.71 18.63
CA LYS A 2 8.52 22.03 19.32
C LYS A 2 7.67 21.27 18.28
N ILE A 3 7.93 19.97 18.10
CA ILE A 3 7.27 19.12 17.08
C ILE A 3 5.96 18.50 17.60
N VAL A 4 5.81 18.38 18.93
CA VAL A 4 4.61 17.89 19.63
C VAL A 4 3.29 18.56 19.20
N PRO A 5 3.18 19.91 19.08
CA PRO A 5 1.92 20.54 18.66
C PRO A 5 1.52 20.22 17.20
N LEU A 6 2.48 19.99 16.30
CA LEU A 6 2.20 19.62 14.91
C LEU A 6 1.58 18.22 14.82
N PHE A 7 2.16 17.25 15.52
CA PHE A 7 1.62 15.89 15.58
C PHE A 7 0.22 15.85 16.18
N LEU A 8 -0.04 16.65 17.22
CA LEU A 8 -1.37 16.75 17.82
C LEU A 8 -2.40 17.31 16.83
N GLY A 9 -2.03 18.33 16.05
CA GLY A 9 -2.87 18.88 14.99
C GLY A 9 -3.17 17.88 13.87
N ILE A 10 -2.15 17.14 13.41
CA ILE A 10 -2.32 16.08 12.40
C ILE A 10 -3.21 14.96 12.93
N ALA A 11 -2.97 14.47 14.15
CA ALA A 11 -3.76 13.41 14.75
C ALA A 11 -5.24 13.81 14.89
N THR A 12 -5.49 15.03 15.38
CA THR A 12 -6.86 15.54 15.53
C THR A 12 -7.54 15.77 14.18
N GLY A 13 -6.79 16.24 13.17
CA GLY A 13 -7.29 16.42 11.80
C GLY A 13 -7.63 15.11 11.10
N VAL A 14 -6.80 14.07 11.26
CA VAL A 14 -7.06 12.71 10.73
C VAL A 14 -8.29 12.11 11.39
N LEU A 15 -8.41 12.19 12.72
CA LEU A 15 -9.58 11.70 13.46
C LEU A 15 -10.86 12.41 13.01
N ALA A 16 -10.87 13.74 13.00
CA ALA A 16 -12.02 14.53 12.56
C ALA A 16 -12.38 14.18 11.11
N GLY A 17 -11.40 14.19 10.20
CA GLY A 17 -11.58 13.86 8.79
C GLY A 17 -12.16 12.46 8.57
N ALA A 18 -11.59 11.45 9.22
CA ALA A 18 -12.06 10.07 9.14
C ALA A 18 -13.50 9.93 9.64
N THR A 19 -13.85 10.59 10.75
CA THR A 19 -15.24 10.55 11.26
C THR A 19 -16.22 11.24 10.32
N THR A 20 -15.86 12.39 9.74
CA THR A 20 -16.72 13.03 8.72
C THR A 20 -16.90 12.15 7.50
N VAL A 21 -15.83 11.55 6.97
CA VAL A 21 -15.92 10.64 5.81
C VAL A 21 -16.77 9.42 6.15
N LEU A 22 -16.60 8.81 7.32
CA LEU A 22 -17.40 7.66 7.74
C LEU A 22 -18.87 8.02 7.98
N LEU A 23 -19.16 9.21 8.53
CA LEU A 23 -20.54 9.68 8.78
C LEU A 23 -21.25 10.17 7.52
N SER A 24 -20.52 10.76 6.57
CA SER A 24 -21.08 11.28 5.32
C SER A 24 -21.08 10.25 4.18
N THR A 25 -20.44 9.10 4.39
CA THR A 25 -20.41 8.02 3.39
C THR A 25 -21.81 7.45 3.24
N PRO A 26 -22.37 7.39 2.02
CA PRO A 26 -23.72 6.84 1.77
C PRO A 26 -23.77 5.30 1.88
N LYS A 27 -22.62 4.64 2.09
CA LYS A 27 -22.50 3.18 2.16
C LYS A 27 -22.70 2.65 3.57
N SER A 28 -23.28 1.46 3.68
CA SER A 28 -23.44 0.77 4.96
C SER A 28 -22.07 0.40 5.57
N GLY A 29 -21.96 0.32 6.90
CA GLY A 29 -20.71 -0.07 7.57
C GLY A 29 -20.18 -1.45 7.13
N SER A 30 -21.08 -2.35 6.72
CA SER A 30 -20.72 -3.64 6.12
C SER A 30 -20.05 -3.46 4.75
N GLU A 31 -20.62 -2.63 3.88
CA GLU A 31 -20.02 -2.31 2.58
C GLU A 31 -18.68 -1.59 2.71
N VAL A 32 -18.55 -0.68 3.67
CA VAL A 32 -17.28 0.02 3.94
C VAL A 32 -16.19 -0.99 4.27
N ARG A 33 -16.44 -1.96 5.17
CA ARG A 33 -15.46 -3.00 5.51
C ARG A 33 -15.11 -3.91 4.34
N VAL A 34 -16.12 -4.36 3.58
CA VAL A 34 -15.90 -5.20 2.40
C VAL A 34 -15.08 -4.46 1.35
N SER A 35 -15.40 -3.19 1.09
CA SER A 35 -14.65 -2.36 0.14
C SER A 35 -13.23 -2.11 0.60
N LEU A 36 -13.03 -1.79 1.89
CA LEU A 36 -11.70 -1.56 2.45
C LEU A 36 -10.82 -2.82 2.38
N LYS A 37 -11.40 -4.01 2.68
CA LYS A 37 -10.70 -5.29 2.55
C LYS A 37 -10.30 -5.58 1.10
N SER A 38 -11.20 -5.35 0.14
CA SER A 38 -10.90 -5.50 -1.28
C SER A 38 -9.80 -4.53 -1.72
N THR A 39 -9.97 -3.24 -1.47
CA THR A 39 -8.98 -2.20 -1.85
C THR A 39 -7.62 -2.44 -1.22
N SER A 40 -7.58 -2.86 0.04
CA SER A 40 -6.34 -3.23 0.73
C SER A 40 -5.65 -4.42 0.05
N THR A 41 -6.41 -5.41 -0.40
CA THR A 41 -5.88 -6.58 -1.12
C THR A 41 -5.36 -6.20 -2.50
N ASP A 42 -6.17 -5.45 -3.27
CA ASP A 42 -5.79 -4.95 -4.59
C ASP A 42 -4.51 -4.10 -4.55
N PHE A 43 -4.36 -3.27 -3.50
CA PHE A 43 -3.17 -2.46 -3.33
C PHE A 43 -1.94 -3.30 -2.98
N ARG A 44 -2.11 -4.35 -2.16
CA ARG A 44 -1.04 -5.31 -1.86
C ARG A 44 -0.53 -6.00 -3.12
N ASP A 45 -1.45 -6.40 -4.00
CA ASP A 45 -1.13 -7.09 -5.25
C ASP A 45 -0.42 -6.15 -6.22
N LYS A 46 -0.91 -4.91 -6.36
CA LYS A 46 -0.22 -3.86 -7.15
C LYS A 46 1.20 -3.57 -6.65
N LEU A 47 1.41 -3.55 -5.33
CA LEU A 47 2.76 -3.42 -4.77
C LEU A 47 3.64 -4.62 -5.15
N SER A 48 3.09 -5.83 -5.11
CA SER A 48 3.82 -7.03 -5.55
C SER A 48 4.19 -6.95 -7.04
N ASP A 49 3.28 -6.47 -7.89
CA ASP A 49 3.53 -6.30 -9.33
C ASP A 49 4.66 -5.32 -9.62
N ILE A 50 4.72 -4.20 -8.88
CA ILE A 50 5.84 -3.25 -8.99
C ILE A 50 7.19 -3.96 -8.75
N LYS A 51 7.26 -4.86 -7.75
CA LYS A 51 8.47 -5.63 -7.48
C LYS A 51 8.89 -6.52 -8.66
N LEU A 52 7.91 -7.18 -9.29
CA LEU A 52 8.15 -8.06 -10.43
C LEU A 52 8.59 -7.26 -11.65
N GLN A 53 7.91 -6.16 -11.97
CA GLN A 53 8.26 -5.30 -13.10
C GLN A 53 9.70 -4.77 -13.00
N LEU A 54 10.20 -4.48 -11.79
CA LEU A 54 11.59 -4.09 -11.61
C LEU A 54 12.59 -5.21 -11.86
N GLN A 55 12.23 -6.44 -11.49
CA GLN A 55 13.06 -7.59 -11.80
C GLN A 55 13.15 -7.78 -13.31
N ASP A 56 12.05 -7.57 -14.03
CA ASP A 56 12.00 -7.64 -15.49
C ASP A 56 12.82 -6.54 -16.15
N VAL A 57 12.73 -5.30 -15.67
CA VAL A 57 13.58 -4.18 -16.14
C VAL A 57 15.04 -4.50 -15.90
N LYS A 58 15.40 -4.98 -14.70
CA LYS A 58 16.78 -5.36 -14.36
C LYS A 58 17.31 -6.49 -15.24
N ASN A 59 16.47 -7.47 -15.58
CA ASN A 59 16.84 -8.56 -16.47
C ASN A 59 16.98 -8.08 -17.92
N SER A 60 16.08 -7.22 -18.38
CA SER A 60 16.16 -6.58 -19.70
C SER A 60 17.45 -5.78 -19.87
N ILE A 61 17.83 -5.01 -18.85
CA ILE A 61 19.11 -4.28 -18.81
C ILE A 61 20.29 -5.26 -18.92
N ARG A 62 20.30 -6.35 -18.14
CA ARG A 62 21.38 -7.35 -18.20
C ARG A 62 21.50 -8.01 -19.57
N THR A 63 20.37 -8.37 -20.19
CA THR A 63 20.35 -8.94 -21.54
C THR A 63 20.89 -7.94 -22.54
N LEU A 64 20.43 -6.68 -22.46
CA LEU A 64 20.91 -5.59 -23.30
C LEU A 64 22.43 -5.37 -23.13
N THR A 65 22.96 -5.34 -21.90
CA THR A 65 24.40 -5.23 -21.63
C THR A 65 25.18 -6.39 -22.26
N LYS A 66 24.64 -7.61 -22.21
CA LYS A 66 25.31 -8.81 -22.72
C LYS A 66 25.38 -8.84 -24.24
N GLU A 67 24.33 -8.35 -24.90
CA GLU A 67 24.21 -8.31 -26.37
C GLU A 67 24.92 -7.09 -26.98
N SER A 68 24.99 -5.96 -26.26
CA SER A 68 25.44 -4.66 -26.80
C SER A 68 26.91 -4.34 -26.53
N LYS A 69 27.76 -5.35 -26.29
CA LYS A 69 29.17 -5.22 -25.81
C LYS A 69 30.06 -4.19 -26.53
N GLU A 70 29.67 -3.70 -27.70
CA GLU A 70 30.42 -2.72 -28.49
C GLU A 70 29.74 -1.35 -28.67
N VAL A 71 28.47 -1.15 -28.29
CA VAL A 71 27.68 -0.02 -28.83
C VAL A 71 27.55 1.17 -27.86
N ILE A 72 27.14 1.04 -26.59
CA ILE A 72 27.12 2.19 -25.62
C ILE A 72 27.15 1.70 -24.15
N PRO A 73 28.31 1.35 -23.57
CA PRO A 73 28.38 0.85 -22.19
C PRO A 73 28.02 1.89 -21.12
N GLU A 74 28.31 3.18 -21.34
CA GLU A 74 28.02 4.25 -20.36
C GLU A 74 26.52 4.43 -20.12
N ALA A 75 25.72 4.59 -21.18
CA ALA A 75 24.27 4.77 -21.05
C ALA A 75 23.56 3.57 -20.38
N ILE A 76 24.06 2.36 -20.61
CA ILE A 76 23.53 1.14 -19.97
C ILE A 76 23.87 1.10 -18.47
N GLU A 77 25.09 1.49 -18.10
CA GLU A 77 25.48 1.60 -16.69
C GLU A 77 24.72 2.72 -15.97
N GLU A 78 24.43 3.84 -16.63
CA GLU A 78 23.57 4.91 -16.10
C GLU A 78 22.15 4.41 -15.82
N ILE A 79 21.50 3.75 -16.79
CA ILE A 79 20.15 3.19 -16.60
C ILE A 79 20.13 2.15 -15.46
N LYS A 80 21.19 1.35 -15.35
CA LYS A 80 21.35 0.37 -14.26
C LYS A 80 21.49 1.06 -12.90
N ALA A 81 22.27 2.14 -12.83
CA ALA A 81 22.41 2.94 -11.63
C ALA A 81 21.07 3.57 -11.22
N ASP A 82 20.33 4.13 -12.16
CA ASP A 82 19.01 4.72 -11.93
C ASP A 82 18.00 3.70 -11.38
N VAL A 83 17.98 2.49 -11.95
CA VAL A 83 17.09 1.41 -11.48
C VAL A 83 17.48 0.90 -10.09
N GLU A 84 18.78 0.76 -9.81
CA GLU A 84 19.23 0.37 -8.46
C GLU A 84 18.96 1.47 -7.43
N GLN A 85 19.14 2.74 -7.79
CA GLN A 85 18.83 3.88 -6.94
C GLN A 85 17.34 3.94 -6.63
N TRP A 86 16.50 3.90 -7.66
CA TRP A 86 15.04 3.88 -7.52
C TRP A 86 14.59 2.71 -6.64
N LYS A 87 15.22 1.54 -6.78
CA LYS A 87 14.91 0.37 -5.96
C LYS A 87 15.33 0.57 -4.51
N SER A 88 16.52 1.12 -4.28
CA SER A 88 17.02 1.41 -2.92
C SER A 88 16.11 2.39 -2.19
N GLU A 89 15.59 3.39 -2.89
CA GLU A 89 14.67 4.39 -2.32
C GLU A 89 13.26 3.83 -2.11
N THR A 90 12.77 3.00 -3.04
CA THR A 90 11.35 2.57 -3.07
C THR A 90 11.10 1.25 -2.33
N ALA A 91 12.06 0.32 -2.28
CA ALA A 91 11.90 -0.95 -1.59
C ALA A 91 11.51 -0.83 -0.09
N PRO A 92 12.15 0.03 0.73
CA PRO A 92 11.73 0.19 2.13
C PRO A 92 10.33 0.81 2.25
N LEU A 93 9.96 1.72 1.34
CA LEU A 93 8.61 2.28 1.27
C LEU A 93 7.58 1.22 0.91
N GLN A 94 7.89 0.36 -0.05
CA GLN A 94 7.04 -0.77 -0.45
C GLN A 94 6.79 -1.73 0.73
N THR A 95 7.84 -2.09 1.47
CA THR A 95 7.72 -2.94 2.66
C THR A 95 6.83 -2.28 3.72
N LYS A 96 7.07 -1.00 4.01
CA LYS A 96 6.27 -0.25 4.97
C LYS A 96 4.79 -0.21 4.57
N LEU A 97 4.49 0.02 3.29
CA LEU A 97 3.12 0.00 2.79
C LEU A 97 2.47 -1.39 2.92
N GLN A 98 3.21 -2.47 2.64
CA GLN A 98 2.72 -3.84 2.86
C GLN A 98 2.41 -4.12 4.33
N ASP A 99 3.23 -3.62 5.25
CA ASP A 99 3.03 -3.77 6.69
C ASP A 99 1.78 -2.99 7.15
N GLU A 100 1.62 -1.74 6.70
CA GLU A 100 0.46 -0.91 7.01
C GLU A 100 -0.85 -1.52 6.46
N ILE A 101 -0.83 -2.05 5.25
CA ILE A 101 -1.95 -2.78 4.62
C ILE A 101 -2.31 -4.02 5.43
N SER A 102 -1.30 -4.77 5.87
CA SER A 102 -1.52 -5.98 6.69
C SER A 102 -2.14 -5.60 8.05
N ALA A 103 -1.67 -4.52 8.68
CA ALA A 103 -2.25 -4.00 9.91
C ALA A 103 -3.72 -3.55 9.73
N ILE A 104 -4.04 -2.91 8.60
CA ILE A 104 -5.43 -2.55 8.26
C ILE A 104 -6.29 -3.82 8.11
N GLN A 105 -5.81 -4.84 7.41
CA GLN A 105 -6.53 -6.11 7.25
C GLN A 105 -6.79 -6.79 8.59
N SER A 106 -5.79 -6.88 9.47
CA SER A 106 -5.95 -7.44 10.82
C SER A 106 -6.96 -6.65 11.66
N ALA A 107 -6.91 -5.32 11.62
CA ALA A 107 -7.87 -4.49 12.32
C ALA A 107 -9.31 -4.74 11.86
N ILE A 108 -9.53 -4.90 10.55
CA ILE A 108 -10.86 -5.25 10.00
C ILE A 108 -11.33 -6.61 10.51
N GLU A 109 -10.46 -7.61 10.55
CA GLU A 109 -10.80 -8.95 11.06
C GLU A 109 -11.14 -8.96 12.55
N GLU A 110 -10.40 -8.20 13.36
CA GLU A 110 -10.70 -8.03 14.78
C GLU A 110 -12.04 -7.34 15.00
N MET A 111 -12.32 -6.29 14.22
CA MET A 111 -13.62 -5.61 14.24
C MET A 111 -14.77 -6.55 13.83
N GLU A 112 -14.57 -7.45 12.87
CA GLU A 112 -15.57 -8.45 12.48
C GLU A 112 -15.85 -9.45 13.62
N LYS A 113 -14.81 -9.90 14.33
CA LYS A 113 -14.94 -10.82 15.47
C LYS A 113 -15.60 -10.17 16.68
N ALA A 114 -15.36 -8.88 16.92
CA ALA A 114 -15.89 -8.15 18.06
C ALA A 114 -17.39 -7.82 17.94
N LEU A 115 -17.99 -8.01 16.77
CA LEU A 115 -19.40 -7.69 16.56
C LEU A 115 -20.30 -8.87 16.89
N PRO A 116 -21.41 -8.63 17.61
CA PRO A 116 -22.41 -9.67 17.83
C PRO A 116 -23.00 -10.08 16.48
N LYS A 117 -22.97 -11.39 16.18
CA LYS A 117 -23.75 -11.96 15.07
C LYS A 117 -25.21 -11.58 15.31
N LYS A 118 -25.79 -10.81 14.39
CA LYS A 118 -27.20 -10.40 14.39
C LYS A 118 -28.06 -11.63 14.72
N LYS A 119 -28.64 -11.69 15.92
CA LYS A 119 -29.74 -12.63 16.22
C LYS A 119 -30.87 -12.23 15.28
N GLU A 120 -31.21 -13.11 14.36
CA GLU A 120 -32.50 -13.07 13.68
C GLU A 120 -33.56 -12.96 14.76
N ALA A 121 -34.35 -11.89 14.69
CA ALA A 121 -35.54 -11.75 15.49
C ALA A 121 -36.45 -12.92 15.08
N ALA A 122 -36.61 -13.88 16.00
CA ALA A 122 -37.77 -14.74 16.01
C ALA A 122 -38.99 -13.83 16.06
N VAL A 123 -39.66 -13.69 14.92
CA VAL A 123 -41.02 -13.18 14.86
C VAL A 123 -41.91 -14.41 14.89
N ASN A 124 -42.67 -14.50 15.98
CA ASN A 124 -43.76 -15.46 16.20
C ASN A 124 -44.83 -15.37 15.11
#